data_AF-A0A6A4M1A3-F1
#
_entry.id   AF-A0A6A4M1A3-F1
#
_cell.length_a   1.000
_cell.length_b   1.000
_cell.length_c   1.000
_cell.angle_alpha   90.00
_cell.angle_beta   90.00
_cell.angle_gamma   90.00
#
_symmetry.space_group_name_H-M   'P 1'
#
loop_
_entity.id
_entity.type
_entity.pdbx_description
1 polymer ?
#
loop_
_entity_poly.entity_id
_entity_poly.type
_entity_poly.pdbx_seq_one_letter_code
_entity_poly.pdbx_strand_id
1 'polypeptide(L)'
;MGNTRDNNVETRSWSDLPHELLSPVADGLGIIDLLGFRGTCKDWRSASSTASAEIESSLHRKPWFLLYAEGNPQCQLYNVSAKTQYDSINIPELEESACLASNHGWLLLFNKGSIFFFCPFSRAKIELPDFPHSEISDHVAVFSAPPTSKKCTLCVINRNDEHDMELNILKRGDQKWDKVYYPAEDGIRMDKVMGVGFRGKCFYFFDKDKKVLTYEKKEWEIYRIVVDSKAPAAILPFHCHRSCLMGNGNLKTWLNLGEDVSISTCGTYYGDDIVHNEKIAASKKEGETRKLKGIWIHPRFLQAPSNQCW
;
A
#
# COMPACT_ATOMS: atom_id res chain seq x y z
N MET A 1 -57.99 39.15 12.37
CA MET A 1 -57.85 37.70 12.09
C MET A 1 -56.80 37.52 11.01
N GLY A 2 -55.67 36.92 11.37
CA GLY A 2 -54.55 36.67 10.46
C GLY A 2 -53.44 36.01 11.25
N ASN A 3 -53.63 34.74 11.59
CA ASN A 3 -52.64 33.90 12.28
C ASN A 3 -51.67 33.35 11.22
N THR A 4 -50.48 33.91 11.12
CA THR A 4 -49.35 33.26 10.46
C THR A 4 -48.81 32.19 11.41
N ARG A 5 -49.06 30.92 11.09
CA ARG A 5 -48.40 29.79 11.74
C ARG A 5 -47.02 29.65 11.11
N ASP A 6 -46.00 30.12 11.82
CA ASP A 6 -44.61 29.74 11.55
C ASP A 6 -44.46 28.24 11.88
N ASN A 7 -44.57 27.40 10.86
CA ASN A 7 -44.16 25.99 10.95
C ASN A 7 -42.64 25.93 10.90
N ASN A 8 -41.99 26.19 12.04
CA ASN A 8 -40.57 25.95 12.22
C ASN A 8 -40.36 24.43 12.33
N VAL A 9 -40.10 23.76 11.21
CA VAL A 9 -39.72 22.34 11.21
C VAL A 9 -38.35 22.25 11.86
N GLU A 10 -38.31 21.87 13.13
CA GLU A 10 -37.05 21.57 13.84
C GLU A 10 -36.33 20.43 13.11
N THR A 11 -35.34 20.78 12.30
CA THR A 11 -34.43 19.82 11.70
C THR A 11 -33.52 19.28 12.79
N ARG A 12 -33.84 18.10 13.32
CA ARG A 12 -32.94 17.39 14.24
C ARG A 12 -31.63 17.07 13.55
N SER A 13 -30.52 17.25 14.25
CA SER A 13 -29.21 16.95 13.69
C SER A 13 -29.05 15.44 13.54
N TRP A 14 -28.41 14.99 12.46
CA TRP A 14 -27.99 13.60 12.32
C TRP A 14 -27.03 13.14 13.44
N SER A 15 -26.42 14.10 14.14
CA SER A 15 -25.61 13.84 15.34
C SER A 15 -26.45 13.42 16.56
N ASP A 16 -27.77 13.67 16.56
CA ASP A 16 -28.68 13.37 17.66
C ASP A 16 -29.29 11.95 17.56
N LEU A 17 -28.89 11.17 16.54
CA LEU A 17 -29.40 9.80 16.35
C LEU A 17 -28.82 8.87 17.44
N PRO A 18 -29.66 8.08 18.15
CA PRO A 18 -29.19 7.14 19.16
C PRO A 18 -28.16 6.15 18.63
N HIS A 19 -27.13 5.90 19.43
CA HIS A 19 -26.04 4.95 19.12
C HIS A 19 -26.54 3.54 18.77
N GLU A 20 -27.62 3.11 19.42
CA GLU A 20 -28.30 1.83 19.18
C GLU A 20 -28.86 1.68 17.76
N LEU A 21 -29.16 2.79 17.09
CA LEU A 21 -29.61 2.79 15.69
C LEU A 21 -28.46 2.94 14.70
N LEU A 22 -27.34 3.53 15.14
CA LEU A 22 -26.15 3.73 14.31
C LEU A 22 -25.40 2.42 14.05
N SER A 23 -25.33 1.52 15.03
CA SER A 23 -24.56 0.28 14.90
C SER A 23 -25.15 -0.66 13.83
N PRO A 24 -26.47 -0.96 13.81
CA PRO A 24 -27.07 -1.80 12.76
C PRO A 24 -26.96 -1.20 11.36
N VAL A 25 -26.96 0.14 11.25
CA VAL A 25 -26.69 0.82 9.97
C VAL A 25 -25.26 0.53 9.54
N ALA A 26 -24.29 0.73 10.42
CA ALA A 26 -22.87 0.50 10.15
C ALA A 26 -22.59 -0.96 9.73
N ASP A 27 -23.24 -1.94 10.35
CA ASP A 27 -23.08 -3.37 10.04
C ASP A 27 -23.56 -3.72 8.62
N GLY A 28 -24.47 -2.93 8.05
CA GLY A 28 -24.95 -3.09 6.68
C GLY A 28 -24.09 -2.40 5.61
N LEU A 29 -23.08 -1.60 6.00
CA LEU A 29 -22.31 -0.80 5.06
C LEU A 29 -21.11 -1.57 4.50
N GLY A 30 -20.90 -1.39 3.19
CA GLY A 30 -19.63 -1.75 2.56
C GLY A 30 -18.50 -0.85 3.08
N ILE A 31 -17.25 -1.29 2.91
CA ILE A 31 -16.08 -0.56 3.42
C ILE A 31 -16.06 0.93 3.04
N ILE A 32 -16.37 1.31 1.80
CA ILE A 32 -16.30 2.72 1.39
C ILE A 32 -17.34 3.56 2.12
N ASP A 33 -18.58 3.10 2.19
CA ASP A 33 -19.64 3.78 2.91
C ASP A 33 -19.33 3.83 4.42
N LEU A 34 -18.75 2.75 4.96
CA LEU A 34 -18.33 2.68 6.36
C LEU A 34 -17.19 3.66 6.67
N LEU A 35 -16.25 3.87 5.75
CA LEU A 35 -15.20 4.88 5.88
C LEU A 35 -15.81 6.29 5.94
N GLY A 36 -16.79 6.58 5.08
CA GLY A 36 -17.54 7.84 5.11
C GLY A 36 -18.33 8.01 6.40
N PHE A 37 -19.04 6.97 6.82
CA PHE A 37 -19.82 6.90 8.05
C PHE A 37 -18.97 7.25 9.29
N ARG A 38 -17.75 6.71 9.36
CA ARG A 38 -16.77 6.98 10.44
C ARG A 38 -16.20 8.40 10.44
N GLY A 39 -16.22 9.06 9.29
CA GLY A 39 -15.71 10.41 9.10
C GLY A 39 -16.63 11.49 9.68
N THR A 40 -17.89 11.17 9.97
CA THR A 40 -18.93 12.15 10.35
C THR A 40 -18.71 12.79 11.74
N CYS A 41 -18.80 12.01 12.82
CA CYS A 41 -18.57 12.47 14.19
C CYS A 41 -18.03 11.34 15.10
N LYS A 42 -17.78 11.65 16.38
CA LYS A 42 -17.25 10.67 17.36
C LYS A 42 -18.22 9.52 17.63
N ASP A 43 -19.53 9.78 17.66
CA ASP A 43 -20.53 8.77 18.00
C ASP A 43 -20.75 7.76 16.87
N TRP A 44 -20.87 8.23 15.64
CA TRP A 44 -20.95 7.38 14.43
C TRP A 44 -19.69 6.56 14.24
N ARG A 45 -18.53 7.16 14.52
CA ARG A 45 -17.26 6.45 14.55
C ARG A 45 -17.24 5.35 15.61
N SER A 46 -17.75 5.64 16.81
CA SER A 46 -17.84 4.66 17.89
C SER A 46 -18.77 3.51 17.51
N ALA A 47 -19.94 3.81 16.93
CA ALA A 47 -20.94 2.83 16.50
C ALA A 47 -20.45 1.86 15.42
N SER A 48 -19.55 2.31 14.55
CA SER A 48 -19.01 1.51 13.44
C SER A 48 -17.75 0.72 13.79
N SER A 49 -17.35 0.69 15.07
CA SER A 49 -16.12 0.02 15.50
C SER A 49 -16.16 -1.49 15.24
N THR A 50 -17.30 -2.13 15.51
CA THR A 50 -17.49 -3.58 15.30
C THR A 50 -17.45 -3.94 13.83
N ALA A 51 -18.31 -3.33 13.00
CA ALA A 51 -18.30 -3.51 11.55
C ALA A 51 -16.90 -3.28 10.92
N SER A 52 -16.17 -2.28 11.42
CA SER A 52 -14.80 -2.02 10.96
C SER A 52 -13.85 -3.15 11.30
N ALA A 53 -13.88 -3.62 12.56
CA ALA A 53 -13.03 -4.71 13.00
C ALA A 53 -13.32 -5.99 12.21
N GLU A 54 -14.58 -6.29 11.94
CA GLU A 54 -14.99 -7.44 11.12
C GLU A 54 -14.41 -7.36 9.70
N ILE A 55 -14.58 -6.24 9.00
CA ILE A 55 -14.04 -6.05 7.65
C ILE A 55 -12.51 -6.11 7.65
N GLU A 56 -11.85 -5.52 8.64
CA GLU A 56 -10.39 -5.48 8.75
C GLU A 56 -9.76 -6.82 9.15
N SER A 57 -10.51 -7.67 9.87
CA SER A 57 -10.10 -9.01 10.30
C SER A 57 -10.17 -10.06 9.19
N SER A 58 -10.81 -9.75 8.06
CA SER A 58 -10.89 -10.66 6.92
C SER A 58 -9.50 -10.90 6.30
N LEU A 59 -8.87 -12.01 6.71
CA LEU A 59 -7.49 -12.39 6.40
C LEU A 59 -7.22 -12.61 4.89
N HIS A 60 -8.27 -12.77 4.09
CA HIS A 60 -8.18 -13.09 2.66
C HIS A 60 -8.81 -12.03 1.76
N ARG A 61 -9.06 -10.83 2.28
CA ARG A 61 -9.55 -9.75 1.44
C ARG A 61 -8.48 -9.37 0.44
N LYS A 62 -8.76 -9.61 -0.85
CA LYS A 62 -7.88 -9.15 -1.94
C LYS A 62 -7.68 -7.63 -1.85
N PRO A 63 -6.46 -7.13 -2.13
CA PRO A 63 -6.22 -5.71 -2.21
C PRO A 63 -7.09 -5.09 -3.31
N TRP A 64 -7.38 -3.82 -3.13
CA TRP A 64 -7.96 -2.95 -4.14
C TRP A 64 -6.83 -2.32 -4.95
N PHE A 65 -7.20 -1.61 -6.02
CA PHE A 65 -6.24 -1.01 -6.93
C PHE A 65 -6.54 0.48 -7.11
N LEU A 66 -5.57 1.33 -6.80
CA LEU A 66 -5.59 2.77 -7.09
C LEU A 66 -4.86 3.01 -8.41
N LEU A 67 -5.51 3.67 -9.37
CA LEU A 67 -4.95 4.04 -10.67
C LEU A 67 -4.92 5.56 -10.80
N TYR A 68 -3.80 6.13 -11.21
CA TYR A 68 -3.67 7.58 -11.43
C TYR A 68 -2.66 7.89 -12.53
N ALA A 69 -2.75 9.10 -13.08
CA ALA A 69 -1.76 9.62 -14.02
C ALA A 69 -0.65 10.36 -13.27
N GLU A 70 0.57 10.29 -13.78
CA GLU A 70 1.68 11.08 -13.21
C GLU A 70 1.38 12.58 -13.29
N GLY A 71 1.61 13.31 -12.20
CA GLY A 71 1.26 14.73 -12.11
C GLY A 71 -0.25 15.00 -12.04
N ASN A 72 -1.08 14.00 -11.69
CA ASN A 72 -2.50 14.19 -11.50
C ASN A 72 -2.93 13.64 -10.13
N PRO A 73 -3.57 14.46 -9.27
CA PRO A 73 -4.02 14.02 -7.95
C PRO A 73 -5.30 13.17 -8.01
N GLN A 74 -6.03 13.15 -9.12
CA GLN A 74 -7.24 12.36 -9.29
C GLN A 74 -6.89 10.88 -9.51
N CYS A 75 -7.33 10.05 -8.57
CA CYS A 75 -7.12 8.62 -8.57
C CYS A 75 -8.45 7.88 -8.75
N GLN A 76 -8.46 6.84 -9.57
CA GLN A 76 -9.56 5.90 -9.71
C GLN A 76 -9.34 4.72 -8.77
N LEU A 77 -10.37 4.34 -8.02
CA LEU A 77 -10.31 3.23 -7.07
C LEU A 77 -11.10 2.02 -7.58
N TYR A 78 -10.46 0.86 -7.60
CA TYR A 78 -11.02 -0.37 -8.12
C TYR A 78 -11.06 -1.46 -7.04
N ASN A 79 -12.24 -2.04 -6.82
CA ASN A 79 -12.39 -3.27 -6.05
C ASN A 79 -12.31 -4.46 -7.00
N VAL A 80 -11.15 -5.13 -6.96
CA VAL A 80 -10.84 -6.25 -7.85
C VAL A 80 -11.79 -7.43 -7.68
N SER A 81 -12.18 -7.73 -6.44
CA SER A 81 -13.08 -8.86 -6.16
C SER A 81 -14.48 -8.63 -6.70
N ALA A 82 -15.02 -7.42 -6.52
CA ALA A 82 -16.36 -7.06 -6.99
C ALA A 82 -16.41 -6.61 -8.45
N LYS A 83 -15.24 -6.45 -9.09
CA LYS A 83 -15.08 -5.83 -10.42
C LYS A 83 -15.81 -4.48 -10.51
N THR A 84 -15.74 -3.71 -9.43
CA THR A 84 -16.43 -2.42 -9.30
C THR A 84 -15.40 -1.31 -9.29
N GLN A 85 -15.65 -0.28 -10.09
CA GLN A 85 -14.94 0.99 -10.03
C GLN A 85 -15.74 1.96 -9.17
N TYR A 86 -15.07 2.62 -8.22
CA TYR A 86 -15.66 3.68 -7.41
C TYR A 86 -15.36 5.06 -8.00
N ASP A 87 -16.03 6.08 -7.47
CA ASP A 87 -15.78 7.46 -7.83
C ASP A 87 -14.31 7.86 -7.59
N SER A 88 -13.85 8.84 -8.36
CA SER A 88 -12.49 9.34 -8.25
C SER A 88 -12.23 9.93 -6.85
N ILE A 89 -11.09 9.54 -6.27
CA ILE A 89 -10.58 10.10 -5.02
C ILE A 89 -9.44 11.06 -5.34
N ASN A 90 -9.48 12.26 -4.75
CA ASN A 90 -8.41 13.24 -4.88
C ASN A 90 -7.32 12.99 -3.83
N ILE A 91 -6.10 12.64 -4.27
CA ILE A 91 -4.93 12.39 -3.42
C ILE A 91 -3.76 13.27 -3.90
N PRO A 92 -3.71 14.54 -3.49
CA PRO A 92 -2.62 15.48 -3.85
C PRO A 92 -1.23 14.97 -3.48
N GLU A 93 -1.13 14.17 -2.41
CA GLU A 93 0.13 13.63 -1.93
C GLU A 93 0.79 12.67 -2.94
N LEU A 94 0.05 12.15 -3.92
CA LEU A 94 0.58 11.28 -5.00
C LEU A 94 1.05 12.05 -6.24
N GLU A 95 0.69 13.32 -6.39
CA GLU A 95 0.90 14.09 -7.63
C GLU A 95 2.39 14.18 -8.00
N GLU A 96 3.25 14.48 -7.02
CA GLU A 96 4.70 14.62 -7.17
C GLU A 96 5.49 13.53 -6.42
N SER A 97 4.81 12.52 -5.89
CA SER A 97 5.47 11.49 -5.08
C SER A 97 5.58 10.15 -5.82
N ALA A 98 6.65 9.41 -5.56
CA ALA A 98 6.68 7.99 -5.88
C ALA A 98 6.19 7.17 -4.68
N CYS A 99 5.44 6.11 -4.96
CA CYS A 99 5.02 5.14 -3.95
C CYS A 99 6.05 4.01 -3.87
N LEU A 100 6.78 3.94 -2.76
CA LEU A 100 7.83 2.94 -2.52
C LEU A 100 7.30 1.66 -1.88
N ALA A 101 6.21 1.77 -1.12
CA ALA A 101 5.53 0.65 -0.48
C ALA A 101 4.04 0.92 -0.31
N SER A 102 3.25 -0.14 -0.36
CA SER A 102 1.86 -0.15 0.09
C SER A 102 1.64 -1.39 0.95
N ASN A 103 1.26 -1.20 2.21
CA ASN A 103 0.94 -2.31 3.12
C ASN A 103 0.13 -1.79 4.32
N HIS A 104 -0.61 -2.66 4.99
CA HIS A 104 -1.42 -2.32 6.18
C HIS A 104 -2.37 -1.13 5.99
N GLY A 105 -2.78 -0.79 4.75
CA GLY A 105 -3.59 0.39 4.43
C GLY A 105 -2.83 1.73 4.44
N TRP A 106 -1.50 1.69 4.48
CA TRP A 106 -0.61 2.84 4.39
C TRP A 106 0.23 2.77 3.12
N LEU A 107 0.52 3.95 2.58
CA LEU A 107 1.51 4.18 1.53
C LEU A 107 2.77 4.74 2.15
N LEU A 108 3.93 4.35 1.63
CA LEU A 108 5.19 5.06 1.85
C LEU A 108 5.51 5.87 0.60
N LEU A 109 5.48 7.19 0.74
CA LEU A 109 5.65 8.13 -0.35
C LEU A 109 6.99 8.85 -0.22
N PHE A 110 7.63 9.09 -1.36
CA PHE A 110 8.85 9.88 -1.46
C PHE A 110 8.63 11.05 -2.42
N ASN A 111 8.97 12.25 -1.97
CA ASN A 111 8.89 13.48 -2.74
C ASN A 111 10.10 14.37 -2.46
N LYS A 112 10.97 14.57 -3.48
CA LYS A 112 12.08 15.53 -3.45
C LYS A 112 12.94 15.47 -2.16
N GLY A 113 13.30 14.26 -1.71
CA GLY A 113 14.12 14.02 -0.51
C GLY A 113 13.32 13.82 0.79
N SER A 114 12.04 14.18 0.82
CA SER A 114 11.13 13.88 1.93
C SER A 114 10.49 12.52 1.75
N ILE A 115 10.47 11.71 2.82
CA ILE A 115 9.82 10.41 2.87
C ILE A 115 8.80 10.37 4.01
N PHE A 116 7.59 9.89 3.73
CA PHE A 116 6.50 9.91 4.70
C PHE A 116 5.49 8.79 4.49
N PHE A 117 4.86 8.36 5.57
CA PHE A 117 3.69 7.49 5.49
C PHE A 117 2.43 8.30 5.26
N PHE A 118 1.53 7.78 4.43
CA PHE A 118 0.25 8.40 4.13
C PHE A 118 -0.86 7.35 4.05
N CYS A 119 -1.99 7.61 4.70
CA CYS A 119 -3.19 6.78 4.60
C CYS A 119 -4.25 7.49 3.74
N PRO A 120 -4.53 7.03 2.51
CA PRO A 120 -5.44 7.71 1.57
C PRO A 120 -6.85 7.98 2.11
N PHE A 121 -7.36 7.06 2.93
CA PHE A 121 -8.75 7.08 3.38
C PHE A 121 -8.98 7.91 4.65
N SER A 122 -7.99 7.95 5.55
CA SER A 122 -8.07 8.80 6.75
C SER A 122 -7.34 10.13 6.60
N ARG A 123 -6.60 10.31 5.49
CA ARG A 123 -5.72 11.46 5.22
C ARG A 123 -4.62 11.64 6.27
N ALA A 124 -4.38 10.62 7.11
CA ALA A 124 -3.33 10.65 8.11
C ALA A 124 -1.96 10.64 7.43
N LYS A 125 -1.08 11.54 7.87
CA LYS A 125 0.29 11.67 7.37
C LYS A 125 1.27 11.55 8.54
N ILE A 126 2.37 10.84 8.34
CA ILE A 126 3.44 10.71 9.33
C ILE A 126 4.77 10.93 8.60
N GLU A 127 5.42 12.05 8.92
CA GLU A 127 6.76 12.38 8.40
C GLU A 127 7.82 11.48 9.03
N LEU A 128 8.85 11.14 8.26
CA LEU A 128 10.02 10.40 8.73
C LEU A 128 11.25 11.31 8.77
N PRO A 129 12.32 10.93 9.51
CA PRO A 129 13.62 11.59 9.41
C PRO A 129 14.16 11.58 7.98
N ASP A 130 15.00 12.57 7.67
CA ASP A 130 15.57 12.77 6.33
C ASP A 130 16.15 11.48 5.75
N PHE A 131 15.67 11.13 4.56
CA PHE A 131 16.15 9.94 3.87
C PHE A 131 17.58 10.19 3.35
N PRO A 132 18.50 9.20 3.43
CA PRO A 132 19.88 9.41 3.01
C PRO A 132 20.08 9.70 1.51
N HIS A 133 19.03 9.56 0.68
CA HIS A 133 19.08 9.83 -0.76
C HIS A 133 18.11 10.95 -1.15
N SER A 134 18.59 11.88 -1.99
CA SER A 134 17.79 12.98 -2.54
C SER A 134 16.90 12.56 -3.72
N GLU A 135 17.23 11.42 -4.34
CA GLU A 135 16.52 10.87 -5.49
C GLU A 135 16.26 9.38 -5.31
N ILE A 136 15.26 8.86 -6.01
CA ILE A 136 14.92 7.45 -6.03
C ILE A 136 14.87 6.93 -7.46
N SER A 137 15.39 5.72 -7.65
CA SER A 137 15.35 4.99 -8.91
C SER A 137 14.60 3.67 -8.76
N ASP A 138 15.31 2.60 -8.40
CA ASP A 138 14.77 1.25 -8.21
C ASP A 138 14.50 0.93 -6.73
N HIS A 139 14.20 1.96 -5.93
CA HIS A 139 13.92 1.79 -4.51
C HIS A 139 12.59 1.07 -4.32
N VAL A 140 12.59 0.06 -3.46
CA VAL A 140 11.38 -0.64 -3.01
C VAL A 140 11.43 -0.73 -1.50
N ALA A 141 10.29 -0.56 -0.85
CA ALA A 141 10.25 -0.55 0.60
C ALA A 141 9.24 -1.55 1.17
N VAL A 142 9.51 -2.00 2.39
CA VAL A 142 8.65 -2.87 3.17
C VAL A 142 8.75 -2.49 4.64
N PHE A 143 7.64 -2.58 5.35
CA PHE A 143 7.59 -2.29 6.78
C PHE A 143 6.89 -3.41 7.55
N SER A 144 7.41 -3.71 8.74
CA SER A 144 7.09 -4.93 9.51
C SER A 144 5.73 -4.91 10.21
N ALA A 145 5.16 -3.73 10.42
CA ALA A 145 3.89 -3.50 11.11
C ALA A 145 3.32 -2.15 10.67
N PRO A 146 2.05 -1.80 10.94
CA PRO A 146 1.54 -0.46 10.67
C PRO A 146 2.46 0.63 11.24
N PRO A 147 2.65 1.77 10.57
CA PRO A 147 3.55 2.83 11.04
C PRO A 147 3.12 3.45 12.38
N THR A 148 1.90 3.18 12.83
CA THR A 148 1.36 3.52 14.16
C THR A 148 1.74 2.52 15.27
N SER A 149 2.43 1.41 14.95
CA SER A 149 2.96 0.45 15.93
C SER A 149 4.36 0.81 16.39
N LYS A 150 4.65 0.73 17.70
CA LYS A 150 6.00 1.00 18.27
C LYS A 150 7.05 -0.03 17.82
N LYS A 151 6.61 -1.16 17.27
CA LYS A 151 7.46 -2.25 16.78
C LYS A 151 7.70 -2.18 15.26
N CYS A 152 7.24 -1.12 14.60
CA CYS A 152 7.43 -0.97 13.17
C CYS A 152 8.91 -0.72 12.85
N THR A 153 9.39 -1.44 11.85
CA THR A 153 10.69 -1.26 11.23
C THR A 153 10.46 -1.15 9.73
N LEU A 154 10.93 -0.05 9.17
CA LEU A 154 10.89 0.25 7.75
C LEU A 154 12.24 -0.10 7.13
N CYS A 155 12.19 -0.81 6.01
CA CYS A 155 13.32 -1.16 5.18
C CYS A 155 13.09 -0.58 3.78
N VAL A 156 14.03 0.21 3.28
CA VAL A 156 14.07 0.69 1.90
C VAL A 156 15.29 0.07 1.24
N ILE A 157 15.07 -0.81 0.27
CA ILE A 157 16.14 -1.47 -0.47
C ILE A 157 16.25 -0.89 -1.87
N ASN A 158 17.46 -0.71 -2.34
CA ASN A 158 17.75 -0.38 -3.72
C ASN A 158 19.03 -1.08 -4.17
N ARG A 159 19.16 -1.19 -5.48
CA ARG A 159 20.45 -1.53 -6.07
C ARG A 159 21.30 -0.26 -6.06
N ASN A 160 22.48 -0.32 -5.45
CA ASN A 160 23.38 0.83 -5.36
C ASN A 160 24.24 0.93 -6.63
N ASP A 161 24.80 -0.19 -7.07
CA ASP A 161 25.57 -0.30 -8.32
C ASP A 161 25.39 -1.70 -8.95
N GLU A 162 26.23 -2.07 -9.93
CA GLU A 162 26.14 -3.39 -10.57
C GLU A 162 26.38 -4.55 -9.59
N HIS A 163 27.00 -4.29 -8.45
CA HIS A 163 27.45 -5.29 -7.50
C HIS A 163 26.54 -5.31 -6.27
N ASP A 164 26.29 -4.19 -5.61
CA ASP A 164 25.75 -4.23 -4.25
C ASP A 164 24.29 -3.78 -4.10
N MET A 165 23.60 -4.42 -3.16
CA MET A 165 22.29 -3.97 -2.67
C MET A 165 22.48 -3.14 -1.41
N GLU A 166 21.91 -1.94 -1.38
CA GLU A 166 21.86 -1.09 -0.19
C GLU A 166 20.50 -1.24 0.49
N LEU A 167 20.51 -1.48 1.80
CA LEU A 167 19.35 -1.54 2.67
C LEU A 167 19.42 -0.41 3.70
N ASN A 168 18.49 0.53 3.59
CA ASN A 168 18.27 1.58 4.58
C ASN A 168 17.17 1.14 5.55
N ILE A 169 17.47 1.15 6.84
CA ILE A 169 16.58 0.65 7.90
C ILE A 169 16.27 1.79 8.86
N LEU A 170 14.99 1.99 9.15
CA LEU A 170 14.52 2.92 10.17
C LEU A 170 13.58 2.19 11.12
N LYS A 171 13.88 2.19 12.42
CA LYS A 171 12.95 1.71 13.43
C LYS A 171 12.20 2.90 13.99
N ARG A 172 10.95 2.67 14.37
CA ARG A 172 10.16 3.73 14.99
C ARG A 172 10.80 4.19 16.31
N GLY A 173 10.95 5.50 16.47
CA GLY A 173 11.64 6.16 17.57
C GLY A 173 13.10 6.53 17.26
N ASP A 174 13.69 5.94 16.22
CA ASP A 174 15.04 6.27 15.78
C ASP A 174 15.04 7.57 14.98
N GLN A 175 16.07 8.39 15.20
CA GLN A 175 16.22 9.69 14.52
C GLN A 175 17.09 9.60 13.25
N LYS A 176 17.69 8.43 12.98
CA LYS A 176 18.63 8.22 11.89
C LYS A 176 18.40 6.86 11.25
N TRP A 177 18.69 6.80 9.96
CA TRP A 177 18.66 5.58 9.17
C TRP A 177 19.95 4.78 9.38
N ASP A 178 19.80 3.50 9.71
CA ASP A 178 20.87 2.52 9.67
C ASP A 178 21.05 2.07 8.21
N LYS A 179 22.30 1.88 7.78
CA LYS A 179 22.63 1.50 6.41
C LYS A 179 23.42 0.19 6.40
N VAL A 180 22.98 -0.76 5.59
CA VAL A 180 23.56 -2.10 5.49
C VAL A 180 23.71 -2.48 4.02
N TYR A 181 24.82 -3.13 3.68
CA TYR A 181 25.09 -3.58 2.32
C TYR A 181 25.05 -5.11 2.26
N TYR A 182 24.52 -5.65 1.17
CA TYR A 182 24.75 -7.04 0.79
C TYR A 182 25.94 -7.06 -0.17
N PRO A 183 27.12 -7.56 0.25
CA PRO A 183 28.31 -7.59 -0.59
C PRO A 183 28.16 -8.67 -1.66
N ALA A 184 28.25 -8.31 -2.93
CA ALA A 184 28.17 -9.28 -4.02
C ALA A 184 29.51 -9.94 -4.37
N GLU A 185 30.38 -10.18 -3.39
CA GLU A 185 31.64 -10.88 -3.59
C GLU A 185 31.41 -12.41 -3.63
N ASP A 186 31.87 -13.05 -4.71
CA ASP A 186 31.90 -14.51 -4.97
C ASP A 186 30.56 -15.29 -4.83
N GLY A 187 29.42 -14.67 -5.14
CA GLY A 187 28.10 -15.26 -4.94
C GLY A 187 27.04 -15.04 -6.03
N ILE A 188 25.82 -15.51 -5.72
CA ILE A 188 24.61 -15.32 -6.53
C ILE A 188 24.19 -13.85 -6.46
N ARG A 189 24.05 -13.19 -7.62
CA ARG A 189 23.65 -11.78 -7.72
C ARG A 189 22.14 -11.59 -7.71
N MET A 190 21.67 -10.59 -6.98
CA MET A 190 20.29 -10.11 -7.04
C MET A 190 20.08 -9.18 -8.23
N ASP A 191 19.02 -9.40 -9.00
CA ASP A 191 18.54 -8.41 -9.98
C ASP A 191 17.65 -7.37 -9.28
N LYS A 192 16.99 -6.50 -10.05
CA LYS A 192 16.02 -5.54 -9.54
C LYS A 192 14.97 -6.23 -8.67
N VAL A 193 14.76 -5.68 -7.47
CA VAL A 193 13.73 -6.12 -6.55
C VAL A 193 12.36 -5.78 -7.12
N MET A 194 11.55 -6.81 -7.30
CA MET A 194 10.20 -6.71 -7.85
C MET A 194 9.14 -6.96 -6.78
N GLY A 195 9.43 -7.75 -5.75
CA GLY A 195 8.49 -8.04 -4.68
C GLY A 195 9.16 -7.94 -3.32
N VAL A 196 8.38 -7.61 -2.30
CA VAL A 196 8.87 -7.51 -0.92
C VAL A 196 7.84 -8.07 0.05
N GLY A 197 8.32 -8.63 1.16
CA GLY A 197 7.47 -9.16 2.21
C GLY A 197 8.16 -9.16 3.57
N PHE A 198 7.37 -9.23 4.63
CA PHE A 198 7.87 -9.40 6.00
C PHE A 198 7.08 -10.50 6.71
N ARG A 199 7.79 -11.47 7.29
CA ARG A 199 7.19 -12.54 8.09
C ARG A 199 8.01 -12.80 9.34
N GLY A 200 7.34 -12.82 10.50
CA GLY A 200 7.98 -13.09 11.78
C GLY A 200 8.97 -11.99 12.16
N LYS A 201 10.23 -12.16 11.76
CA LYS A 201 11.35 -11.22 11.98
C LYS A 201 12.24 -11.03 10.75
N CYS A 202 11.84 -11.62 9.63
CA CYS A 202 12.64 -11.69 8.43
C CYS A 202 12.00 -10.85 7.30
N PHE A 203 12.84 -10.05 6.65
CA PHE A 203 12.48 -9.32 5.43
C PHE A 203 12.86 -10.15 4.21
N TYR A 204 11.99 -10.16 3.21
CA TYR A 204 12.15 -10.93 1.98
C TYR A 204 12.12 -9.99 0.78
N PHE A 205 13.09 -10.11 -0.11
CA PHE A 205 13.23 -9.31 -1.32
C PHE A 205 13.32 -10.24 -2.53
N PHE A 206 12.35 -10.14 -3.43
CA PHE A 206 12.18 -11.03 -4.57
C PHE A 206 12.65 -10.35 -5.84
N ASP A 207 13.53 -10.99 -6.60
CA ASP A 207 13.92 -10.50 -7.92
C ASP A 207 13.08 -11.14 -9.05
N LYS A 208 13.34 -10.72 -10.29
CA LYS A 208 12.66 -11.24 -11.47
C LYS A 208 13.07 -12.68 -11.84
N ASP A 209 14.22 -13.16 -11.37
CA ASP A 209 14.85 -14.44 -11.71
C ASP A 209 14.59 -15.53 -10.67
N LYS A 210 13.50 -15.38 -9.90
CA LYS A 210 13.10 -16.33 -8.85
C LYS A 210 14.14 -16.43 -7.73
N LYS A 211 14.91 -15.38 -7.46
CA LYS A 211 15.81 -15.32 -6.29
C LYS A 211 15.12 -14.56 -5.16
N VAL A 212 15.45 -14.95 -3.94
CA VAL A 212 14.97 -14.31 -2.72
C VAL A 212 16.17 -13.97 -1.86
N LEU A 213 16.38 -12.69 -1.62
CA LEU A 213 17.32 -12.23 -0.61
C LEU A 213 16.55 -12.00 0.68
N THR A 214 17.07 -12.50 1.78
CA THR A 214 16.47 -12.34 3.10
C THR A 214 17.39 -11.60 4.04
N TYR A 215 16.80 -10.81 4.92
CA TYR A 215 17.52 -10.09 5.97
C TYR A 215 16.86 -10.29 7.33
N GLU A 216 17.60 -10.89 8.26
CA GLU A 216 17.20 -11.07 9.65
C GLU A 216 18.43 -10.92 10.56
N LYS A 217 18.31 -10.18 11.68
CA LYS A 217 19.37 -10.05 12.70
C LYS A 217 20.75 -9.62 12.16
N LYS A 218 20.79 -8.77 11.14
CA LYS A 218 22.03 -8.30 10.47
C LYS A 218 22.74 -9.35 9.61
N GLU A 219 22.08 -10.46 9.33
CA GLU A 219 22.58 -11.50 8.44
C GLU A 219 21.79 -11.50 7.13
N TRP A 220 22.50 -11.77 6.04
CA TRP A 220 21.93 -11.92 4.71
C TRP A 220 21.96 -13.38 4.28
N GLU A 221 20.89 -13.85 3.66
CA GLU A 221 20.86 -15.16 3.02
C GLU A 221 20.17 -15.05 1.66
N ILE A 222 20.69 -15.77 0.66
CA ILE A 222 20.13 -15.76 -0.69
C ILE A 222 19.67 -17.16 -1.09
N TYR A 223 18.47 -17.22 -1.66
CA TYR A 223 17.79 -18.43 -2.07
C TYR A 223 17.38 -18.36 -3.53
N ARG A 224 17.27 -19.53 -4.18
CA ARG A 224 16.61 -19.67 -5.49
C ARG A 224 15.32 -20.46 -5.30
N ILE A 225 14.20 -19.88 -5.72
CA ILE A 225 12.90 -20.54 -5.69
C ILE A 225 12.91 -21.64 -6.76
N VAL A 226 12.64 -22.85 -6.31
CA VAL A 226 12.46 -24.05 -7.13
C VAL A 226 11.03 -24.55 -6.97
N VAL A 227 10.47 -25.08 -8.05
CA VAL A 227 9.14 -25.72 -8.06
C VAL A 227 9.36 -27.22 -8.11
N ASP A 228 8.65 -27.99 -7.29
CA ASP A 228 8.70 -29.46 -7.24
C ASP A 228 10.11 -30.05 -7.06
N SER A 229 10.87 -29.48 -6.11
CA SER A 229 12.21 -29.99 -5.79
C SER A 229 12.16 -31.39 -5.16
N LYS A 230 12.95 -32.31 -5.70
CA LYS A 230 13.21 -33.63 -5.10
C LYS A 230 14.23 -33.59 -3.95
N ALA A 231 15.03 -32.53 -3.87
CA ALA A 231 15.97 -32.31 -2.78
C ALA A 231 15.32 -31.57 -1.61
N PRO A 232 15.78 -31.78 -0.36
CA PRO A 232 15.30 -31.01 0.80
C PRO A 232 15.44 -29.51 0.53
N ALA A 233 14.32 -28.80 0.58
CA ALA A 233 14.26 -27.36 0.37
C ALA A 233 13.42 -26.71 1.47
N ALA A 234 13.80 -25.50 1.88
CA ALA A 234 12.98 -24.70 2.79
C ALA A 234 11.70 -24.26 2.08
N ILE A 235 10.60 -24.19 2.84
CA ILE A 235 9.31 -23.71 2.32
C ILE A 235 9.30 -22.19 2.41
N LEU A 236 9.04 -21.53 1.28
CA LEU A 236 8.83 -20.09 1.24
C LEU A 236 7.51 -19.75 1.95
N PRO A 237 7.46 -18.80 2.90
CA PRO A 237 6.24 -18.47 3.64
C PRO A 237 5.26 -17.59 2.84
N PHE A 238 5.44 -17.55 1.52
CA PHE A 238 4.68 -16.72 0.61
C PHE A 238 4.41 -17.43 -0.71
N HIS A 239 3.22 -17.23 -1.25
CA HIS A 239 2.86 -17.47 -2.63
C HIS A 239 3.19 -16.22 -3.44
N CYS A 240 4.15 -16.33 -4.36
CA CYS A 240 4.54 -15.22 -5.22
C CYS A 240 3.68 -15.20 -6.47
N HIS A 241 2.99 -14.09 -6.69
CA HIS A 241 2.07 -13.91 -7.80
C HIS A 241 2.55 -12.79 -8.73
N ARG A 242 2.61 -13.07 -10.03
CA ARG A 242 2.70 -12.02 -11.07
C ARG A 242 1.29 -11.74 -11.60
N SER A 243 0.76 -10.54 -11.38
CA SER A 243 -0.54 -10.02 -11.88
C SER A 243 -1.82 -10.86 -11.71
N CYS A 244 -1.78 -12.08 -11.14
CA CYS A 244 -2.88 -13.04 -11.21
C CYS A 244 -4.06 -12.74 -10.28
N LEU A 245 -3.99 -11.69 -9.46
CA LEU A 245 -5.13 -11.25 -8.64
C LEU A 245 -6.38 -10.97 -9.49
N MET A 246 -6.17 -10.65 -10.76
CA MET A 246 -7.15 -10.27 -11.78
C MET A 246 -7.62 -11.43 -12.68
N GLY A 247 -7.12 -12.66 -12.50
CA GLY A 247 -7.39 -13.82 -13.38
C GLY A 247 -6.36 -14.00 -14.50
N ASN A 248 -6.71 -14.72 -15.57
CA ASN A 248 -5.80 -15.06 -16.69
C ASN A 248 -5.49 -13.91 -17.66
N GLY A 249 -6.00 -12.70 -17.40
CA GLY A 249 -5.80 -11.51 -18.23
C GLY A 249 -4.68 -10.61 -17.69
N ASN A 250 -4.04 -9.84 -18.58
CA ASN A 250 -3.08 -8.83 -18.14
C ASN A 250 -3.79 -7.60 -17.51
N LEU A 251 -3.05 -6.82 -16.72
CA LEU A 251 -3.57 -5.66 -16.00
C LEU A 251 -4.24 -4.62 -16.92
N LYS A 252 -3.70 -4.38 -18.12
CA LYS A 252 -4.26 -3.43 -19.08
C LYS A 252 -5.62 -3.85 -19.58
N THR A 253 -5.79 -5.13 -19.95
CA THR A 253 -7.07 -5.68 -20.38
C THR A 253 -8.11 -5.57 -19.28
N TRP A 254 -7.73 -5.84 -18.03
CA TRP A 254 -8.65 -5.74 -16.90
C TRP A 254 -9.11 -4.29 -16.65
N LEU A 255 -8.19 -3.33 -16.73
CA LEU A 255 -8.47 -1.90 -16.57
C LEU A 255 -9.06 -1.25 -17.84
N ASN A 256 -9.29 -2.03 -18.92
CA ASN A 256 -9.71 -1.52 -20.22
C ASN A 256 -8.81 -0.39 -20.75
N LEU A 257 -7.50 -0.51 -20.57
CA LEU A 257 -6.50 0.47 -21.01
C LEU A 257 -6.05 0.19 -22.44
N GLY A 258 -5.85 1.26 -23.21
CA GLY A 258 -5.36 1.19 -24.59
C GLY A 258 -3.88 0.81 -24.69
N GLU A 259 -3.47 0.43 -25.90
CA GLU A 259 -2.08 0.07 -26.23
C GLU A 259 -1.09 1.24 -26.13
N ASP A 260 -1.61 2.47 -26.12
CA ASP A 260 -0.88 3.73 -25.90
C ASP A 260 -0.51 3.98 -24.43
N VAL A 261 -0.95 3.12 -23.51
CA VAL A 261 -0.71 3.30 -22.08
C VAL A 261 0.52 2.52 -21.63
N SER A 262 1.38 3.13 -20.85
CA SER A 262 2.36 2.45 -20.00
C SER A 262 1.90 2.53 -18.55
N ILE A 263 2.10 1.46 -17.78
CA ILE A 263 1.72 1.42 -16.37
C ILE A 263 2.87 0.87 -15.53
N SER A 264 3.14 1.54 -14.41
CA SER A 264 4.02 1.06 -13.35
C SER A 264 3.23 0.86 -12.07
N THR A 265 3.46 -0.24 -11.36
CA THR A 265 2.71 -0.57 -10.14
C THR A 265 3.59 -0.66 -8.90
N CYS A 266 3.04 -0.16 -7.79
CA CYS A 266 3.51 -0.48 -6.45
C CYS A 266 2.70 -1.69 -5.94
N GLY A 267 3.41 -2.79 -5.72
CA GLY A 267 2.89 -4.04 -5.17
C GLY A 267 2.56 -3.94 -3.69
N THR A 268 2.11 -5.06 -3.14
CA THR A 268 1.79 -5.25 -1.73
C THR A 268 1.97 -6.73 -1.40
N TYR A 269 1.94 -7.08 -0.12
CA TYR A 269 1.68 -8.47 0.28
C TYR A 269 0.49 -8.50 1.24
N TYR A 270 -0.21 -9.63 1.30
CA TYR A 270 -1.37 -9.80 2.16
C TYR A 270 -1.62 -11.28 2.44
N GLY A 271 -1.91 -11.62 3.69
CA GLY A 271 -1.96 -13.03 4.10
C GLY A 271 -0.62 -13.70 3.77
N ASP A 272 -0.67 -14.68 2.87
CA ASP A 272 0.50 -15.40 2.36
C ASP A 272 0.82 -15.05 0.90
N ASP A 273 0.13 -14.08 0.29
CA ASP A 273 0.33 -13.71 -1.10
C ASP A 273 1.21 -12.47 -1.22
N ILE A 274 2.16 -12.48 -2.17
CA ILE A 274 2.94 -11.30 -2.58
C ILE A 274 2.53 -10.91 -4.00
N VAL A 275 2.21 -9.63 -4.17
CA VAL A 275 1.97 -8.98 -5.45
C VAL A 275 3.20 -8.16 -5.81
N HIS A 276 3.86 -8.52 -6.91
CA HIS A 276 5.05 -7.80 -7.35
C HIS A 276 4.72 -6.41 -7.93
N ASN A 277 5.68 -5.50 -7.82
CA ASN A 277 5.79 -4.33 -8.68
C ASN A 277 5.88 -4.80 -10.14
N GLU A 278 5.19 -4.11 -11.03
CA GLU A 278 5.18 -4.40 -12.45
C GLU A 278 5.44 -3.13 -13.25
N LYS A 279 6.14 -3.27 -14.38
CA LYS A 279 6.30 -2.20 -15.36
C LYS A 279 5.87 -2.74 -16.71
N ILE A 280 4.71 -2.29 -17.18
CA ILE A 280 4.11 -2.70 -18.44
C ILE A 280 4.30 -1.56 -19.43
N ALA A 281 5.09 -1.80 -20.47
CA ALA A 281 5.35 -0.83 -21.53
C ALA A 281 4.12 -0.61 -22.41
N ALA A 282 4.04 0.57 -23.04
CA ALA A 282 3.12 0.81 -24.14
C ALA A 282 3.61 0.07 -25.39
N SER A 283 2.68 -0.31 -26.26
CA SER A 283 2.98 -0.97 -27.54
C SER A 283 3.24 0.06 -28.66
N LYS A 284 2.97 1.35 -28.39
CA LYS A 284 3.22 2.48 -29.30
C LYS A 284 4.57 3.16 -29.02
N LYS A 285 5.01 4.03 -29.96
CA LYS A 285 6.20 4.88 -29.82
C LYS A 285 6.06 5.88 -28.65
N GLU A 286 7.19 6.24 -28.06
CA GLU A 286 7.33 6.97 -26.79
C GLU A 286 6.62 8.35 -26.75
N GLY A 287 6.42 9.01 -27.89
CA GLY A 287 5.78 10.32 -28.00
C GLY A 287 4.24 10.33 -27.93
N GLU A 288 3.57 9.18 -28.06
CA GLU A 288 2.11 9.05 -27.95
C GLU A 288 1.70 8.35 -26.64
N THR A 289 2.65 8.12 -25.73
CA THR A 289 2.43 7.22 -24.60
C THR A 289 1.88 7.94 -23.37
N ARG A 290 0.71 7.52 -22.88
CA ARG A 290 0.19 7.95 -21.57
C ARG A 290 0.85 7.13 -20.46
N LYS A 291 1.38 7.79 -19.43
CA LYS A 291 2.04 7.15 -18.28
C LYS A 291 1.08 7.10 -17.09
N LEU A 292 0.72 5.90 -16.67
CA LEU A 292 -0.10 5.67 -15.49
C LEU A 292 0.71 4.99 -14.38
N LYS A 293 0.28 5.22 -13.14
CA LYS A 293 0.78 4.58 -11.94
C LYS A 293 -0.36 3.83 -11.25
N GLY A 294 -0.04 2.66 -10.72
CA GLY A 294 -0.98 1.78 -10.03
C GLY A 294 -0.49 1.44 -8.63
N ILE A 295 -1.37 1.37 -7.65
CA ILE A 295 -1.00 0.98 -6.27
C ILE A 295 -1.99 -0.05 -5.77
N TRP A 296 -1.49 -1.22 -5.39
CA TRP A 296 -2.28 -2.23 -4.69
C TRP A 296 -2.43 -1.84 -3.22
N ILE A 297 -3.65 -1.72 -2.71
CA ILE A 297 -3.91 -1.22 -1.34
C ILE A 297 -5.09 -1.92 -0.68
N HIS A 298 -5.01 -2.16 0.63
CA HIS A 298 -6.17 -2.54 1.43
C HIS A 298 -6.84 -1.29 2.02
N PRO A 299 -8.09 -0.96 1.64
CA PRO A 299 -8.81 0.12 2.28
C PRO A 299 -9.04 -0.20 3.75
N ARG A 300 -8.48 0.66 4.60
CA ARG A 300 -8.59 0.62 6.06
C ARG A 300 -8.71 2.06 6.56
N PHE A 301 -9.49 2.28 7.61
CA PHE A 301 -9.49 3.58 8.29
C PHE A 301 -8.51 3.51 9.45
N LEU A 302 -7.43 4.27 9.34
CA LEU A 302 -6.38 4.25 10.35
C LEU A 302 -6.27 5.64 10.98
N GLN A 303 -6.41 5.70 12.30
CA GLN A 303 -6.13 6.92 13.04
C GLN A 303 -4.66 6.92 13.43
N ALA A 304 -3.93 7.92 12.94
CA ALA A 304 -2.71 8.35 13.61
C ALA A 304 -3.10 9.46 14.61
N PRO A 305 -2.62 9.42 15.86
CA PRO A 305 -2.67 10.57 16.75
C PRO A 305 -2.08 11.81 16.07
N SER A 306 -2.67 12.97 16.30
CA SER A 306 -2.27 14.23 15.65
C SER A 306 -0.83 14.65 15.97
N ASN A 307 -0.24 14.11 17.04
CA ASN A 307 1.14 14.33 17.46
C ASN A 307 2.07 13.15 17.11
N GLN A 308 1.64 12.22 16.27
CA GLN A 308 2.45 11.06 15.94
C GLN A 308 3.59 11.45 15.00
N CYS A 309 4.80 11.47 15.55
CA CYS A 309 6.06 11.47 14.80
C CYS A 309 6.66 10.06 14.77
N TRP A 310 7.62 9.87 13.88
CA TRP A 310 8.45 8.66 13.82
C TRP A 310 9.78 8.84 14.54
#